data_AF-B0SQG5-F1
#
_entry.id   AF-B0SQG5-F1
#
_cell.length_a   1.000
_cell.length_b   1.000
_cell.length_c   1.000
_cell.angle_alpha   90.00
_cell.angle_beta   90.00
_cell.angle_gamma   90.00
#
_symmetry.space_group_name_H-M   'P 1'
#
loop_
_entity.id
_entity.type
_entity.pdbx_description
1 polymer ?
#
loop_
_entity_poly.entity_id
_entity_poly.type
_entity_poly.pdbx_seq_one_letter_code
_entity_poly.pdbx_strand_id
1 'polypeptide(L)'
;MIFKISLPFWFVILERHPTNQKPRSSISDLESLQERFFLLQRESASQKIAHIFVLEGFASSGKGSILQSLTIRLDPRKFKVYSPYVDQSEDRGYPFLWNFWKVLPRYGEFLFYLNTYYSRLAYLRSQKKISMSEYDHRLLSILNTERILSKDKIIVHKFFFHLSKKEQKKRLEEAKKKKKDWELSPYDKDQGEHYKRYFEIFDSILSSSRTIDSPWIVIASDKKEDSRLLVFEAILERLEETLHYDSKTNLQKINHGMELIP
;
A
#
# COMPACT_ATOMS: atom_id res chain seq x y z
N MET A 1 -8.55 4.64 -37.71
CA MET A 1 -8.18 3.48 -36.89
C MET A 1 -8.02 3.96 -35.46
N ILE A 2 -9.05 3.81 -34.63
CA ILE A 2 -9.02 4.26 -33.23
C ILE A 2 -8.20 3.23 -32.46
N PHE A 3 -6.98 3.59 -32.07
CA PHE A 3 -6.21 2.78 -31.11
C PHE A 3 -7.03 2.74 -29.81
N LYS A 4 -7.65 1.60 -29.51
CA LYS A 4 -8.05 1.27 -28.15
C LYS A 4 -6.77 1.16 -27.34
N ILE A 5 -6.34 2.26 -26.73
CA ILE A 5 -5.36 2.22 -25.66
C ILE A 5 -6.05 1.45 -24.54
N SER A 6 -5.71 0.17 -24.42
CA SER A 6 -6.04 -0.64 -23.26
C SER A 6 -5.39 0.02 -22.06
N LEU A 7 -6.16 0.83 -21.32
CA LEU A 7 -5.67 1.40 -20.07
C LEU A 7 -5.29 0.24 -19.14
N PRO A 8 -4.12 0.29 -18.49
CA PRO A 8 -3.73 -0.73 -17.53
C PRO A 8 -4.78 -0.92 -16.44
N PHE A 9 -4.89 -2.10 -15.84
CA PHE A 9 -5.96 -2.38 -14.88
C PHE A 9 -5.88 -1.46 -13.65
N TRP A 10 -4.68 -1.01 -13.26
CA TRP A 10 -4.54 -0.02 -12.18
C TRP A 10 -5.06 1.38 -12.56
N PHE A 11 -5.20 1.70 -13.84
CA PHE A 11 -5.92 2.89 -14.32
C PHE A 11 -7.43 2.73 -14.16
N VAL A 12 -7.96 1.50 -14.13
CA VAL A 12 -9.38 1.21 -13.87
C VAL A 12 -9.70 1.31 -12.37
N ILE A 13 -8.69 1.18 -11.50
CA ILE A 13 -8.79 1.30 -10.04
C ILE A 13 -8.75 2.79 -9.58
N LEU A 14 -9.49 3.65 -10.28
CA LEU A 14 -9.58 5.09 -10.01
C LEU A 14 -10.98 5.55 -9.60
N GLU A 15 -11.87 4.63 -9.28
CA GLU A 15 -13.08 5.00 -8.54
C GLU A 15 -12.67 5.51 -7.16
N ARG A 16 -13.18 6.67 -6.75
CA ARG A 16 -12.79 7.28 -5.47
C ARG A 16 -13.11 6.37 -4.28
N HIS A 17 -14.20 5.59 -4.38
CA HIS A 17 -14.72 4.76 -3.28
C HIS A 17 -15.30 3.44 -3.80
N PRO A 18 -14.44 2.53 -4.28
CA PRO A 18 -14.89 1.28 -4.87
C PRO A 18 -15.36 0.33 -3.77
N THR A 19 -16.54 -0.25 -3.94
CA THR A 19 -17.07 -1.30 -3.06
C THR A 19 -17.24 -2.64 -3.78
N ASN A 20 -17.22 -2.64 -5.12
CA ASN A 20 -17.56 -3.79 -5.96
C ASN A 20 -16.44 -4.22 -6.92
N GLN A 21 -15.19 -3.78 -6.69
CA GLN A 21 -14.05 -4.32 -7.42
C GLN A 21 -13.97 -5.84 -7.24
N LYS A 22 -13.73 -6.55 -8.34
CA LYS A 22 -13.53 -7.99 -8.34
C LYS A 22 -12.13 -8.29 -8.88
N PRO A 23 -11.37 -9.17 -8.22
CA PRO A 23 -10.10 -9.65 -8.77
C PRO A 23 -10.36 -10.45 -10.04
N ARG A 24 -9.36 -10.47 -10.93
CA ARG A 24 -9.33 -11.39 -12.09
C ARG A 24 -8.96 -12.80 -11.64
N SER A 25 -8.09 -12.88 -10.64
CA SER A 25 -7.67 -14.11 -9.99
C SER A 25 -8.68 -14.59 -8.95
N SER A 26 -8.58 -15.87 -8.65
CA SER A 26 -9.32 -16.56 -7.60
C SER A 26 -8.39 -16.92 -6.44
N ILE A 27 -8.96 -17.41 -5.33
CA ILE A 27 -8.16 -17.77 -4.16
C ILE A 27 -7.19 -18.93 -4.43
N SER A 28 -7.52 -19.83 -5.36
CA SER A 28 -6.63 -20.91 -5.79
C SER A 28 -5.39 -20.40 -6.54
N ASP A 29 -5.43 -19.17 -7.06
CA ASP A 29 -4.28 -18.56 -7.73
C ASP A 29 -3.31 -17.88 -6.77
N LEU A 30 -3.65 -17.77 -5.48
CA LEU A 30 -2.86 -16.99 -4.50
C LEU A 30 -1.42 -17.46 -4.39
N GLU A 31 -1.19 -18.77 -4.39
CA GLU A 31 0.15 -19.34 -4.34
C GLU A 31 0.98 -18.92 -5.55
N SER A 32 0.41 -19.00 -6.76
CA SER A 32 1.07 -18.55 -7.99
C SER A 32 1.36 -17.05 -7.96
N LEU A 33 0.44 -16.22 -7.46
CA LEU A 33 0.66 -14.78 -7.30
C LEU A 33 1.83 -14.48 -6.34
N GLN A 34 1.95 -15.24 -5.25
CA GLN A 34 3.06 -15.10 -4.30
C GLN A 34 4.40 -15.53 -4.89
N GLU A 35 4.44 -16.61 -5.67
CA GLU A 35 5.65 -17.06 -6.36
C GLU A 35 6.10 -16.07 -7.43
N ARG A 36 5.16 -15.53 -8.21
CA ARG A 36 5.43 -14.43 -9.14
C ARG A 36 6.00 -13.21 -8.44
N PHE A 37 5.45 -12.85 -7.28
CA PHE A 37 5.94 -11.72 -6.49
C PHE A 37 7.37 -11.95 -5.98
N PHE A 38 7.70 -13.19 -5.59
CA PHE A 38 9.06 -13.59 -5.25
C PHE A 38 10.03 -13.44 -6.44
N LEU A 39 9.64 -13.87 -7.65
CA LEU A 39 10.48 -13.68 -8.85
C LEU A 39 10.76 -12.19 -9.11
N LEU A 40 9.75 -11.33 -8.95
CA LEU A 40 9.91 -9.88 -9.12
C LEU A 40 10.79 -9.25 -8.04
N GLN A 41 10.76 -9.75 -6.80
CA GLN A 41 11.71 -9.31 -5.76
C GLN A 41 13.16 -9.60 -6.16
N ARG A 42 13.40 -10.76 -6.76
CA ARG A 42 14.74 -11.12 -7.25
C ARG A 42 15.17 -10.25 -8.42
N GLU A 43 14.27 -10.02 -9.36
CA GLU A 43 14.56 -9.17 -10.51
C GLU A 43 14.84 -7.73 -10.09
N SER A 44 14.08 -7.21 -9.13
CA SER A 44 14.35 -5.90 -8.50
C SER A 44 15.75 -5.83 -7.90
N ALA A 45 16.19 -6.90 -7.23
CA ALA A 45 17.54 -7.00 -6.68
C ALA A 45 18.63 -7.02 -7.76
N SER A 46 18.40 -7.75 -8.86
CA SER A 46 19.30 -7.81 -10.02
C SER A 46 19.48 -6.44 -10.67
N GLN A 47 18.38 -5.73 -10.93
CA GLN A 47 18.37 -4.40 -11.55
C GLN A 47 18.75 -3.27 -10.59
N LYS A 48 18.89 -3.57 -9.28
CA LYS A 48 19.14 -2.59 -8.21
C LYS A 48 18.05 -1.50 -8.17
N ILE A 49 16.79 -1.89 -8.36
CA ILE A 49 15.63 -1.02 -8.22
C ILE A 49 14.94 -1.36 -6.90
N ALA A 50 14.82 -0.37 -6.02
CA ALA A 50 14.12 -0.53 -4.75
C ALA A 50 12.64 -0.19 -4.93
N HIS A 51 11.80 -0.82 -4.10
CA HIS A 51 10.36 -0.60 -4.15
C HIS A 51 9.82 -0.33 -2.74
N ILE A 52 9.10 0.78 -2.61
CA ILE A 52 8.39 1.16 -1.39
C ILE A 52 6.90 0.90 -1.61
N PHE A 53 6.29 0.05 -0.79
CA PHE A 53 4.87 -0.25 -0.79
C PHE A 53 4.20 0.47 0.37
N VAL A 54 3.43 1.50 0.07
CA VAL A 54 2.66 2.30 1.03
C VAL A 54 1.27 1.68 1.17
N LEU A 55 1.01 1.05 2.32
CA LEU A 55 -0.28 0.43 2.65
C LEU A 55 -1.05 1.35 3.60
N GLU A 56 -1.90 2.20 3.03
CA GLU A 56 -2.77 3.15 3.74
C GLU A 56 -4.24 2.72 3.66
N GLY A 57 -5.09 3.25 4.53
CA GLY A 57 -6.52 2.93 4.47
C GLY A 57 -7.19 2.97 5.83
N PHE A 58 -8.51 2.77 5.83
CA PHE A 58 -9.31 2.81 7.05
C PHE A 58 -8.85 1.80 8.11
N ALA A 59 -9.13 2.12 9.37
CA ALA A 59 -9.07 1.15 10.46
C ALA A 59 -9.86 -0.12 10.11
N SER A 60 -9.33 -1.29 10.48
CA SER A 60 -9.91 -2.60 10.21
C SER A 60 -10.09 -2.99 8.73
N SER A 61 -9.46 -2.27 7.79
CA SER A 61 -9.55 -2.62 6.35
C SER A 61 -8.82 -3.92 5.98
N GLY A 62 -7.93 -4.42 6.84
CA GLY A 62 -7.25 -5.71 6.65
C GLY A 62 -5.80 -5.61 6.20
N LYS A 63 -5.25 -4.39 6.13
CA LYS A 63 -3.86 -4.10 5.70
C LYS A 63 -2.81 -5.01 6.34
N GLY A 64 -2.91 -5.29 7.64
CA GLY A 64 -1.97 -6.18 8.34
C GLY A 64 -1.99 -7.62 7.85
N SER A 65 -3.19 -8.19 7.63
CA SER A 65 -3.33 -9.55 7.06
C SER A 65 -2.89 -9.61 5.60
N ILE A 66 -3.14 -8.54 4.84
CA ILE A 66 -2.67 -8.40 3.47
C ILE A 66 -1.15 -8.33 3.43
N LEU A 67 -0.52 -7.51 4.28
CA LEU A 67 0.92 -7.43 4.41
C LEU A 67 1.53 -8.78 4.73
N GLN A 68 0.97 -9.51 5.71
CA GLN A 68 1.40 -10.87 6.03
C GLN A 68 1.37 -11.78 4.80
N SER A 69 0.29 -11.71 4.00
CA SER A 69 0.15 -12.48 2.77
C SER A 69 1.17 -12.09 1.70
N LEU A 70 1.47 -10.80 1.57
CA LEU A 70 2.48 -10.27 0.64
C LEU A 70 3.88 -10.75 0.99
N THR A 71 4.21 -10.84 2.27
CA THR A 71 5.58 -11.13 2.73
C THR A 71 5.89 -12.61 2.90
N ILE A 72 4.89 -13.50 2.94
CA ILE A 72 5.07 -14.89 3.40
C ILE A 72 6.05 -15.75 2.57
N ARG A 73 6.20 -15.45 1.26
CA ARG A 73 7.12 -16.17 0.35
C ARG A 73 8.33 -15.34 -0.09
N LEU A 74 8.45 -14.10 0.39
CA LEU A 74 9.57 -13.25 0.02
C LEU A 74 10.85 -13.67 0.76
N ASP A 75 12.02 -13.39 0.16
CA ASP A 75 13.29 -13.51 0.87
C ASP A 75 13.35 -12.45 1.99
N PRO A 76 13.36 -12.86 3.28
CA PRO A 76 13.33 -11.93 4.42
C PRO A 76 14.58 -11.05 4.52
N ARG A 77 15.67 -11.39 3.81
CA ARG A 77 16.88 -10.56 3.74
C ARG A 77 16.74 -9.40 2.77
N LYS A 78 15.71 -9.42 1.92
CA LYS A 78 15.48 -8.47 0.82
C LYS A 78 14.26 -7.60 1.03
N PHE A 79 13.62 -7.65 2.19
CA PHE A 79 12.58 -6.68 2.52
C PHE A 79 12.62 -6.24 3.98
N LYS A 80 12.00 -5.08 4.24
CA LYS A 80 11.74 -4.55 5.58
C LYS A 80 10.26 -4.21 5.72
N VAL A 81 9.76 -4.30 6.94
CA VAL A 81 8.43 -3.79 7.31
C VAL A 81 8.65 -2.66 8.31
N TYR A 82 8.02 -1.51 8.05
CA TYR A 82 7.96 -0.40 9.00
C TYR A 82 6.50 -0.03 9.27
N SER A 83 6.12 -0.07 10.54
CA SER A 83 4.76 0.20 11.00
C SER A 83 4.81 1.22 12.13
N PRO A 84 4.88 2.53 11.84
CA PRO A 84 4.97 3.55 12.86
C PRO A 84 3.63 3.67 13.62
N TYR A 85 3.71 3.86 14.94
CA TYR A 85 2.56 4.30 15.72
C TYR A 85 2.20 5.73 15.30
N VAL A 86 1.04 5.87 14.66
CA VAL A 86 0.60 7.09 13.99
C VAL A 86 0.38 8.24 14.99
N ASP A 87 -0.05 7.93 16.21
CA ASP A 87 -0.28 8.87 17.30
C ASP A 87 0.99 9.19 18.09
N GLN A 88 1.92 8.25 18.21
CA GLN A 88 3.13 8.35 19.03
C GLN A 88 4.38 8.75 18.26
N SER A 89 4.33 8.96 16.93
CA SER A 89 5.53 9.29 16.17
C SER A 89 6.20 10.54 16.75
N GLU A 90 7.39 10.34 17.30
CA GLU A 90 8.15 11.31 18.06
C GLU A 90 8.53 12.53 17.22
N ASP A 91 7.84 13.65 17.43
CA ASP A 91 8.29 14.97 16.98
C ASP A 91 9.38 15.47 17.95
N ARG A 92 10.51 14.75 18.03
CA ARG A 92 11.69 15.06 18.88
C ARG A 92 12.51 16.26 18.37
N GLY A 93 11.85 17.27 17.80
CA GLY A 93 12.51 18.40 17.14
C GLY A 93 13.16 18.05 15.79
N TYR A 94 12.87 16.88 15.22
CA TYR A 94 13.29 16.52 13.86
C TYR A 94 12.27 16.96 12.81
N PRO A 95 12.68 17.16 11.55
CA PRO A 95 11.76 17.38 10.44
C PRO A 95 10.73 16.25 10.32
N PHE A 96 9.52 16.58 9.88
CA PHE A 96 8.36 15.67 9.77
C PHE A 96 8.67 14.32 9.11
N LEU A 97 9.54 14.30 8.10
CA LEU A 97 9.85 13.09 7.32
C LEU A 97 11.07 12.30 7.84
N TRP A 98 11.75 12.75 8.89
CA TRP A 98 13.01 12.17 9.36
C TRP A 98 12.94 10.66 9.62
N ASN A 99 11.92 10.19 10.35
CA ASN A 99 11.74 8.77 10.64
C ASN A 99 11.55 7.92 9.38
N PHE A 100 10.96 8.49 8.33
CA PHE A 100 10.73 7.80 7.05
C PHE A 100 12.01 7.75 6.21
N TRP A 101 12.82 8.80 6.23
CA TRP A 101 14.13 8.80 5.59
C TRP A 101 15.10 7.80 6.22
N LYS A 102 15.04 7.60 7.54
CA LYS A 102 15.92 6.66 8.25
C LYS A 102 15.75 5.19 7.86
N VAL A 103 14.57 4.83 7.35
CA VAL A 103 14.22 3.42 7.09
C VAL A 103 14.19 3.07 5.61
N LEU A 104 14.65 3.98 4.73
CA LEU A 104 14.66 3.77 3.28
C LEU A 104 15.32 2.43 2.91
N PRO A 105 14.79 1.73 1.88
CA PRO A 105 15.38 0.49 1.41
C PRO A 105 16.72 0.76 0.73
N ARG A 106 17.63 -0.22 0.76
CA ARG A 106 18.75 -0.21 -0.18
C ARG A 106 18.23 -0.50 -1.58
N TYR A 107 18.98 -0.11 -2.60
CA TYR A 107 18.66 -0.51 -3.98
C TYR A 107 18.46 -2.03 -4.09
N GLY A 108 17.38 -2.43 -4.76
CA GLY A 108 17.00 -3.83 -4.89
C GLY A 108 16.27 -4.46 -3.71
N GLU A 109 16.02 -3.69 -2.64
CA GLU A 109 15.20 -4.13 -1.50
C GLU A 109 13.76 -3.63 -1.62
N PHE A 110 12.85 -4.36 -0.97
CA PHE A 110 11.48 -3.93 -0.74
C PHE A 110 11.34 -3.29 0.65
N LEU A 111 10.54 -2.23 0.75
CA LEU A 111 10.11 -1.68 2.03
C LEU A 111 8.59 -1.61 2.04
N PHE A 112 7.96 -2.29 2.99
CA PHE A 112 6.53 -2.20 3.23
C PHE A 112 6.29 -1.23 4.38
N TYR A 113 5.53 -0.18 4.10
CA TYR A 113 4.97 0.66 5.14
C TYR A 113 3.55 0.22 5.46
N LEU A 114 3.29 -0.10 6.72
CA LEU A 114 1.95 -0.26 7.26
C LEU A 114 1.57 1.01 8.00
N ASN A 115 0.78 1.86 7.36
CA ASN A 115 0.68 3.29 7.69
C ASN A 115 2.00 4.05 7.48
N THR A 116 1.92 5.31 7.08
CA THR A 116 3.05 6.17 6.71
C THR A 116 2.88 7.60 7.23
N TYR A 117 3.67 8.52 6.67
CA TYR A 117 3.49 9.95 6.75
C TYR A 117 2.07 10.40 6.32
N TYR A 118 1.36 9.66 5.45
CA TYR A 118 -0.03 9.97 5.12
C TYR A 118 -0.98 9.72 6.29
N SER A 119 -0.90 8.54 6.92
CA SER A 119 -1.64 8.27 8.17
C SER A 119 -1.29 9.26 9.28
N ARG A 120 -0.02 9.64 9.44
CA ARG A 120 0.38 10.67 10.42
C ARG A 120 -0.25 12.02 10.08
N LEU A 121 -0.22 12.43 8.81
CA LEU A 121 -0.84 13.67 8.36
C LEU A 121 -2.35 13.66 8.61
N ALA A 122 -3.02 12.53 8.33
CA ALA A 122 -4.44 12.32 8.59
C ALA A 122 -4.77 12.44 10.09
N TYR A 123 -3.97 11.82 10.96
CA TYR A 123 -4.11 11.93 12.41
C TYR A 123 -3.94 13.38 12.90
N LEU A 124 -2.90 14.08 12.46
CA LEU A 124 -2.67 15.46 12.87
C LEU A 124 -3.83 16.38 12.44
N ARG A 125 -4.40 16.14 11.25
CA ARG A 125 -5.60 16.84 10.78
C ARG A 125 -6.83 16.50 11.60
N SER A 126 -7.09 15.22 11.89
CA SER A 126 -8.28 14.81 12.64
C SER A 126 -8.29 15.35 14.06
N GLN A 127 -7.11 15.48 14.67
CA GLN A 127 -6.89 16.02 16.01
C GLN A 127 -6.68 17.54 16.04
N LYS A 128 -6.76 18.24 14.89
CA LYS A 128 -6.52 19.69 14.77
C LYS A 128 -5.16 20.12 15.35
N LYS A 129 -4.15 19.26 15.27
CA LYS A 129 -2.79 19.50 15.79
C LYS A 129 -1.91 20.35 14.87
N ILE A 130 -2.35 20.58 13.64
CA ILE A 130 -1.64 21.36 12.62
C ILE A 130 -2.59 22.34 11.94
N SER A 131 -2.08 23.50 11.56
CA SER A 131 -2.81 24.47 10.74
C SER A 131 -2.97 23.97 9.30
N MET A 132 -3.82 24.64 8.50
CA MET A 132 -3.95 24.30 7.09
C MET A 132 -2.65 24.59 6.31
N SER A 133 -1.98 25.71 6.60
CA SER A 133 -0.67 26.03 5.99
C SER A 133 0.39 24.99 6.32
N GLU A 134 0.43 24.51 7.56
CA GLU A 134 1.37 23.46 7.96
C GLU A 134 1.06 22.12 7.30
N TYR A 135 -0.23 21.78 7.14
CA TYR A 135 -0.65 20.62 6.37
C TYR A 135 -0.16 20.69 4.92
N ASP A 136 -0.36 21.82 4.25
CA ASP A 136 0.07 22.01 2.86
C ASP A 136 1.59 21.89 2.73
N HIS A 137 2.36 22.47 3.65
CA HIS A 137 3.82 22.34 3.68
C HIS A 137 4.28 20.89 3.90
N ARG A 138 3.65 20.16 4.82
CA ARG A 138 3.98 18.75 5.09
C ARG A 138 3.62 17.87 3.89
N LEU A 139 2.47 18.12 3.25
CA LEU A 139 2.05 17.43 2.04
C LEU A 139 3.01 17.70 0.87
N LEU A 140 3.41 18.96 0.67
CA LEU A 140 4.41 19.30 -0.35
C LEU A 140 5.75 18.61 -0.09
N SER A 141 6.18 18.53 1.17
CA SER A 141 7.40 17.82 1.55
C SER A 141 7.33 16.32 1.22
N ILE A 142 6.16 15.70 1.43
CA ILE A 142 5.90 14.31 1.03
C ILE A 142 6.05 14.17 -0.49
N LEU A 143 5.38 15.02 -1.27
CA LEU A 143 5.40 14.92 -2.74
C LEU A 143 6.80 15.12 -3.31
N ASN A 144 7.55 16.07 -2.77
CA ASN A 144 8.94 16.30 -3.15
C ASN A 144 9.83 15.09 -2.81
N THR A 145 9.61 14.47 -1.64
CA THR A 145 10.34 13.25 -1.25
C THR A 145 10.04 12.11 -2.22
N GLU A 146 8.77 11.83 -2.50
CA GLU A 146 8.37 10.78 -3.44
C GLU A 146 8.96 11.02 -4.84
N ARG A 147 9.01 12.28 -5.29
CA ARG A 147 9.63 12.66 -6.56
C ARG A 147 11.14 12.49 -6.57
N ILE A 148 11.84 12.81 -5.49
CA ILE A 148 13.29 12.59 -5.40
C ILE A 148 13.58 11.09 -5.50
N LEU A 149 12.85 10.27 -4.74
CA LEU A 149 13.01 8.82 -4.73
C LEU A 149 12.72 8.20 -6.11
N SER A 150 11.65 8.63 -6.78
CA SER A 150 11.29 8.10 -8.10
C SER A 150 12.32 8.41 -9.19
N LYS A 151 13.12 9.46 -9.02
CA LYS A 151 14.24 9.79 -9.91
C LYS A 151 15.53 9.06 -9.55
N ASP A 152 15.58 8.36 -8.42
CA ASP A 152 16.76 7.64 -7.96
C ASP A 152 16.47 6.18 -7.59
N LYS A 153 16.08 5.38 -8.58
CA LYS A 153 15.90 3.91 -8.48
C LYS A 153 15.02 3.43 -7.32
N ILE A 154 14.19 4.27 -6.73
CA ILE A 154 13.27 3.91 -5.63
C ILE A 154 11.85 4.25 -6.05
N ILE A 155 11.04 3.24 -6.29
CA ILE A 155 9.69 3.41 -6.83
C ILE A 155 8.67 3.27 -5.70
N VAL A 156 7.83 4.29 -5.55
CA VAL A 156 6.78 4.33 -4.53
C VAL A 156 5.45 3.86 -5.11
N HIS A 157 4.92 2.78 -4.54
CA HIS A 157 3.63 2.17 -4.87
C HIS A 157 2.63 2.47 -3.76
N LYS A 158 1.58 3.23 -4.05
CA LYS A 158 0.63 3.70 -3.03
C LYS A 158 -0.72 3.01 -3.13
N PHE A 159 -1.12 2.33 -2.06
CA PHE A 159 -2.37 1.59 -1.97
C PHE A 159 -3.23 2.15 -0.86
N PHE A 160 -4.48 2.47 -1.18
CA PHE A 160 -5.48 2.86 -0.20
C PHE A 160 -6.57 1.81 -0.08
N PHE A 161 -6.62 1.13 1.07
CA PHE A 161 -7.62 0.11 1.38
C PHE A 161 -8.92 0.78 1.86
N HIS A 162 -9.85 0.97 0.92
CA HIS A 162 -11.15 1.56 1.17
C HIS A 162 -12.10 0.55 1.84
N LEU A 163 -12.70 0.92 2.97
CA LEU A 163 -13.64 0.08 3.71
C LEU A 163 -14.92 0.86 3.94
N SER A 164 -16.06 0.31 3.56
CA SER A 164 -17.34 0.99 3.75
C SER A 164 -17.65 1.20 5.23
N LYS A 165 -18.36 2.28 5.56
CA LYS A 165 -18.80 2.57 6.93
C LYS A 165 -19.52 1.39 7.59
N LYS A 166 -20.35 0.68 6.80
CA LYS A 166 -21.13 -0.48 7.27
C LYS A 166 -20.19 -1.62 7.66
N GLU A 167 -19.25 -1.97 6.77
CA GLU A 167 -18.31 -3.06 7.03
C GLU A 167 -17.30 -2.70 8.14
N GLN A 168 -16.84 -1.46 8.21
CA GLN A 168 -15.97 -1.01 9.30
C GLN A 168 -16.66 -1.17 10.66
N LYS A 169 -17.89 -0.66 10.81
CA LYS A 169 -18.66 -0.82 12.04
C LYS A 169 -18.81 -2.30 12.41
N LYS A 170 -19.15 -3.14 11.45
CA LYS A 170 -19.26 -4.59 11.66
C LYS A 170 -17.95 -5.20 12.17
N ARG A 171 -16.82 -4.90 11.55
CA ARG A 171 -15.51 -5.45 11.93
C ARG A 171 -15.04 -4.98 13.30
N LEU A 172 -15.30 -3.73 13.67
CA LEU A 172 -15.00 -3.20 15.00
C LEU A 172 -15.83 -3.90 16.08
N GLU A 173 -17.13 -4.13 15.84
CA GLU A 173 -17.98 -4.86 16.77
C GLU A 173 -17.60 -6.36 16.87
N GLU A 174 -17.18 -6.98 15.76
CA GLU A 174 -16.63 -8.33 15.78
C GLU A 174 -15.32 -8.42 16.57
N ALA A 175 -14.44 -7.42 16.48
CA ALA A 175 -13.20 -7.37 17.24
C ALA A 175 -13.47 -7.34 18.76
N LYS A 176 -14.43 -6.51 19.21
CA LYS A 176 -14.90 -6.46 20.60
C LYS A 176 -15.41 -7.82 21.06
N LYS A 177 -16.31 -8.44 20.29
CA LYS A 177 -16.88 -9.77 20.60
C LYS A 177 -15.82 -10.86 20.71
N LYS A 178 -14.78 -10.80 19.87
CA LYS A 178 -13.67 -11.77 19.86
C LYS A 178 -12.56 -11.42 20.86
N LYS A 179 -12.74 -10.41 21.72
CA LYS A 179 -11.71 -9.89 22.65
C LYS A 179 -10.39 -9.52 21.94
N LYS A 180 -10.49 -9.03 20.70
CA LYS A 180 -9.38 -8.53 19.87
C LYS A 180 -9.23 -7.02 19.92
N ASP A 181 -9.82 -6.36 20.92
CA ASP A 181 -9.75 -4.90 21.08
C ASP A 181 -8.34 -4.38 21.34
N TRP A 182 -7.43 -5.24 21.79
CA TRP A 182 -6.01 -4.94 21.94
C TRP A 182 -5.31 -4.72 20.59
N GLU A 183 -5.88 -5.22 19.47
CA GLU A 183 -5.38 -4.99 18.11
C GLU A 183 -5.75 -3.58 17.60
N LEU A 184 -6.60 -2.82 18.31
CA LEU A 184 -7.11 -1.50 17.91
C LEU A 184 -6.47 -0.38 18.72
N SER A 185 -5.75 0.52 18.03
CA SER A 185 -5.22 1.74 18.64
C SER A 185 -6.33 2.74 18.99
N PRO A 186 -6.07 3.75 19.84
CA PRO A 186 -7.00 4.86 20.04
C PRO A 186 -7.37 5.57 18.74
N TYR A 187 -6.41 5.69 17.81
CA TYR A 187 -6.63 6.23 16.48
C TYR A 187 -7.62 5.40 15.64
N ASP A 188 -7.54 4.07 15.71
CA ASP A 188 -8.46 3.18 15.00
C ASP A 188 -9.89 3.28 15.54
N LYS A 189 -10.05 3.42 16.86
CA LYS A 189 -11.36 3.59 17.51
C LYS A 189 -11.99 4.93 17.13
N ASP A 190 -11.21 6.01 17.18
CA ASP A 190 -11.64 7.35 16.77
C ASP A 190 -12.07 7.41 15.28
N GLN A 191 -11.41 6.63 14.41
CA GLN A 191 -11.85 6.45 13.02
C GLN A 191 -13.23 5.83 12.91
N GLY A 192 -13.51 4.78 13.68
CA GLY A 192 -14.80 4.10 13.67
C GLY A 192 -15.96 4.98 14.12
N GLU A 193 -15.73 5.78 15.16
CA GLU A 193 -16.72 6.73 15.69
C GLU A 193 -16.97 7.90 14.73
N HIS A 194 -15.92 8.38 14.07
CA HIS A 194 -15.93 9.58 13.24
C HIS A 194 -15.68 9.32 11.75
N TYR A 195 -16.27 8.26 11.20
CA TYR A 195 -16.04 7.81 9.82
C TYR A 195 -16.08 8.94 8.79
N LYS A 196 -17.11 9.80 8.84
CA LYS A 196 -17.29 10.89 7.85
C LYS A 196 -16.12 11.87 7.85
N ARG A 197 -15.64 12.26 9.03
CA ARG A 197 -14.48 13.15 9.18
C ARG A 197 -13.22 12.54 8.56
N TYR A 198 -12.98 11.26 8.83
CA TYR A 198 -11.81 10.57 8.29
C TYR A 198 -11.89 10.32 6.79
N PHE A 199 -13.08 10.01 6.30
CA PHE A 199 -13.35 9.91 4.87
C PHE A 199 -12.98 11.21 4.14
N GLU A 200 -13.43 12.37 4.63
CA GLU A 200 -13.09 13.68 4.04
C GLU A 200 -11.58 13.97 4.09
N ILE A 201 -10.91 13.62 5.19
CA ILE A 201 -9.46 13.77 5.32
C ILE A 201 -8.71 12.88 4.31
N PHE A 202 -9.09 11.59 4.21
CA PHE A 202 -8.45 10.68 3.27
C PHE A 202 -8.73 11.07 1.82
N ASP A 203 -9.95 11.47 1.47
CA ASP A 203 -10.28 11.94 0.11
C ASP A 203 -9.43 13.17 -0.27
N SER A 204 -9.26 14.12 0.65
CA SER A 204 -8.36 15.27 0.46
C SER A 204 -6.91 14.85 0.26
N ILE A 205 -6.39 13.93 1.07
CA ILE A 205 -5.02 13.42 0.91
C ILE A 205 -4.84 12.72 -0.44
N LEU A 206 -5.73 11.79 -0.80
CA LEU A 206 -5.63 11.01 -2.04
C LEU A 206 -5.69 11.91 -3.27
N SER A 207 -6.61 12.87 -3.30
CA SER A 207 -6.75 13.82 -4.41
C SER A 207 -5.55 14.75 -4.55
N SER A 208 -5.01 15.23 -3.41
CA SER A 208 -3.91 16.20 -3.41
C SER A 208 -2.52 15.58 -3.53
N SER A 209 -2.41 14.25 -3.43
CA SER A 209 -1.12 13.53 -3.50
C SER A 209 -1.02 12.52 -4.63
N ARG A 210 -1.93 12.57 -5.60
CA ARG A 210 -1.84 11.75 -6.79
C ARG A 210 -0.85 12.38 -7.78
N THR A 211 0.27 11.71 -8.03
CA THR A 211 1.28 12.14 -9.02
C THR A 211 1.40 11.12 -10.14
N ILE A 212 2.04 11.52 -11.25
CA ILE A 212 2.34 10.62 -12.37
C ILE A 212 3.32 9.54 -11.92
N ASP A 213 4.37 9.92 -11.19
CA ASP A 213 5.43 9.01 -10.73
C ASP A 213 4.91 8.05 -9.63
N SER A 214 4.01 8.51 -8.76
CA SER A 214 3.43 7.73 -7.67
C SER A 214 1.91 7.94 -7.60
N PRO A 215 1.12 7.23 -8.42
CA PRO A 215 -0.32 7.27 -8.36
C PRO A 215 -0.84 6.48 -7.14
N TRP A 216 -2.07 6.81 -6.73
CA TRP A 216 -2.82 6.03 -5.76
C TRP A 216 -3.63 4.94 -6.44
N ILE A 217 -3.61 3.73 -5.87
CA ILE A 217 -4.45 2.60 -6.24
C ILE A 217 -5.41 2.33 -5.08
N VAL A 218 -6.72 2.52 -5.30
CA VAL A 218 -7.74 2.36 -4.27
C VAL A 218 -8.33 0.95 -4.29
N ILE A 219 -8.04 0.14 -3.27
CA ILE A 219 -8.48 -1.26 -3.18
C ILE A 219 -9.76 -1.37 -2.36
N ALA A 220 -10.83 -1.90 -2.97
CA ALA A 220 -12.06 -2.24 -2.26
C ALA A 220 -11.77 -3.34 -1.21
N SER A 221 -12.00 -3.03 0.06
CA SER A 221 -11.55 -3.88 1.19
C SER A 221 -12.69 -4.49 1.99
N ASP A 222 -13.94 -4.34 1.52
CA ASP A 222 -15.12 -4.90 2.17
C ASP A 222 -15.07 -6.44 2.21
N LYS A 223 -14.54 -7.06 1.16
CA LYS A 223 -14.26 -8.50 1.08
C LYS A 223 -12.77 -8.75 1.22
N LYS A 224 -12.39 -9.44 2.29
CA LYS A 224 -10.97 -9.67 2.64
C LYS A 224 -10.21 -10.44 1.55
N GLU A 225 -10.82 -11.48 1.00
CA GLU A 225 -10.21 -12.31 -0.05
C GLU A 225 -10.00 -11.52 -1.33
N ASP A 226 -11.05 -10.85 -1.82
CA ASP A 226 -10.99 -10.00 -3.01
C ASP A 226 -9.89 -8.92 -2.85
N SER A 227 -9.84 -8.23 -1.72
CA SER A 227 -8.85 -7.19 -1.45
C SER A 227 -7.41 -7.68 -1.47
N ARG A 228 -7.17 -8.92 -1.03
CA ARG A 228 -5.86 -9.56 -1.07
C ARG A 228 -5.44 -9.83 -2.50
N LEU A 229 -6.33 -10.40 -3.32
CA LEU A 229 -6.04 -10.71 -4.71
C LEU A 229 -5.87 -9.43 -5.55
N LEU A 230 -6.72 -8.43 -5.34
CA LEU A 230 -6.64 -7.13 -6.02
C LEU A 230 -5.29 -6.43 -5.80
N VAL A 231 -4.77 -6.44 -4.56
CA VAL A 231 -3.47 -5.82 -4.31
C VAL A 231 -2.32 -6.61 -4.94
N PHE A 232 -2.38 -7.96 -4.94
CA PHE A 232 -1.38 -8.78 -5.63
C PHE A 232 -1.38 -8.47 -7.13
N GLU A 233 -2.54 -8.48 -7.78
CA GLU A 233 -2.66 -8.14 -9.19
C GLU A 233 -2.09 -6.76 -9.50
N ALA A 234 -2.45 -5.75 -8.71
CA ALA A 234 -1.98 -4.39 -8.90
C ALA A 234 -0.45 -4.25 -8.69
N ILE A 235 0.12 -4.95 -7.70
CA ILE A 235 1.57 -4.97 -7.47
C ILE A 235 2.29 -5.66 -8.61
N LEU A 236 1.85 -6.86 -9.00
CA LEU A 236 2.50 -7.65 -10.05
C LEU A 236 2.51 -6.87 -11.36
N GLU A 237 1.35 -6.36 -11.80
CA GLU A 237 1.25 -5.63 -13.07
C GLU A 237 2.20 -4.43 -13.13
N ARG A 238 2.28 -3.66 -12.04
CA ARG A 238 3.15 -2.48 -11.95
C ARG A 238 4.63 -2.86 -11.89
N LEU A 239 5.00 -3.92 -11.19
CA LEU A 239 6.37 -4.40 -11.14
C LEU A 239 6.83 -5.02 -12.46
N GLU A 240 5.98 -5.82 -13.11
CA GLU A 240 6.25 -6.42 -14.42
C GLU A 240 6.48 -5.33 -15.48
N GLU A 241 5.66 -4.28 -15.49
CA GLU A 241 5.86 -3.12 -16.36
C GLU A 241 7.18 -2.40 -16.05
N THR A 242 7.44 -2.11 -14.77
CA THR A 242 8.61 -1.36 -14.32
C THR A 242 9.93 -2.10 -14.60
N LEU A 243 9.95 -3.40 -14.38
CA LEU A 243 11.14 -4.24 -14.50
C LEU A 243 11.30 -4.83 -15.91
N HIS A 244 10.31 -4.61 -16.79
CA HIS A 244 10.21 -5.27 -18.09
C HIS A 244 10.37 -6.80 -17.99
N TYR A 245 9.70 -7.40 -17.00
CA TYR A 245 9.87 -8.81 -16.63
C TYR A 245 8.53 -9.54 -16.61
N ASP A 246 8.38 -10.59 -17.42
CA ASP A 246 7.18 -11.43 -17.43
C ASP A 246 7.27 -12.51 -16.35
N SER A 247 6.77 -12.22 -15.14
CA SER A 247 6.85 -13.17 -14.04
C SER A 247 6.01 -14.43 -14.27
N LYS A 248 4.96 -14.35 -15.08
CA LYS A 248 4.04 -15.47 -15.34
C LYS A 248 4.71 -16.51 -16.22
N THR A 249 5.29 -16.10 -17.34
CA THR A 249 5.99 -17.03 -18.25
C THR A 249 7.23 -17.60 -17.60
N ASN A 250 8.01 -16.81 -16.85
CA ASN A 250 9.19 -17.33 -16.15
C ASN A 250 8.81 -18.34 -15.07
N LEU A 251 7.74 -18.12 -14.29
CA LEU A 251 7.26 -19.11 -13.33
C LEU A 251 6.82 -20.41 -14.02
N GLN A 252 6.15 -20.33 -15.17
CA GLN A 252 5.79 -21.51 -15.95
C GLN A 252 7.03 -22.31 -16.38
N LYS A 253 8.09 -21.64 -16.84
CA LYS A 253 9.33 -22.33 -17.21
C LYS A 253 9.97 -23.07 -16.04
N ILE A 254 10.04 -22.43 -14.87
CA ILE A 254 10.55 -23.02 -13.63
C ILE A 254 9.74 -24.27 -13.26
N ASN A 255 8.42 -24.18 -13.29
CA ASN A 255 7.53 -25.30 -12.93
C ASN A 255 7.64 -26.50 -13.89
N HIS A 256 8.08 -26.27 -15.14
CA HIS A 256 8.34 -27.34 -16.12
C HIS A 256 9.81 -27.79 -16.14
N GLY A 257 10.63 -27.33 -15.19
CA GLY A 257 12.06 -27.68 -15.10
C GLY A 257 12.91 -27.13 -16.25
N MET A 258 12.39 -26.16 -17.01
CA MET A 258 13.11 -25.54 -18.12
C MET A 258 14.13 -24.51 -17.64
N GLU A 259 13.95 -23.97 -16.45
CA GLU A 259 14.89 -23.05 -15.79
C GLU A 259 14.97 -23.42 -14.29
N LEU A 260 16.16 -23.31 -13.69
CA LEU A 260 16.31 -23.42 -12.25
C LEU A 260 15.82 -22.13 -11.59
N ILE A 261 15.32 -22.23 -10.35
CA ILE A 261 15.18 -21.04 -9.50
C ILE A 261 16.59 -20.46 -9.36
N PRO A 262 16.87 -19.25 -9.86
CA PRO A 262 18.25 -18.77 -9.97
C PRO A 262 18.92 -18.51 -8.61
#